data_AF-A0AA91V8F4-F1
#
_entry.id   AF-A0AA91V8F4-F1
#
_cell.length_a   1.000
_cell.length_b   1.000
_cell.length_c   1.000
_cell.angle_alpha   90.00
_cell.angle_beta   90.00
_cell.angle_gamma   90.00
#
_symmetry.space_group_name_H-M   'P 1'
#
loop_
_entity.id
_entity.type
_entity.pdbx_description
1 polymer ?
#
loop_
_entity_poly.entity_id
_entity_poly.type
_entity_poly.pdbx_seq_one_letter_code
_entity_poly.pdbx_strand_id
1 'polypeptide(L)' 'ARDYPAEVIARVASNFTPDAVLDLLKRRVVLVAVQDSVIVATAALDGNVVRSVFVNPALHGQGIGRLLMIE' A
#
# COMPACT_ATOMS: atom_id res chain seq x y z
N ALA A 1 2.11 22.51 2.18
CA ALA A 1 1.82 22.38 0.75
C ALA A 1 2.25 23.65 -0.01
N ARG A 2 3.54 23.97 -0.02
CA ARG A 2 4.10 25.08 -0.83
C ARG A 2 4.78 24.57 -2.10
N ASP A 3 4.99 23.26 -2.15
CA ASP A 3 5.71 22.56 -3.21
C ASP A 3 4.82 22.23 -4.41
N TYR A 4 3.50 22.44 -4.30
CA TYR A 4 2.51 22.11 -5.33
C TYR A 4 1.53 23.26 -5.57
N PRO A 5 1.24 23.60 -6.84
CA PRO A 5 0.16 24.52 -7.20
C PRO A 5 -1.20 24.06 -6.67
N ALA A 6 -2.08 25.00 -6.36
CA ALA A 6 -3.42 24.73 -5.81
C ALA A 6 -4.26 23.84 -6.74
N GLU A 7 -4.15 24.02 -8.06
CA GLU A 7 -4.80 23.18 -9.08
C GLU A 7 -4.37 21.72 -9.02
N VAL A 8 -3.11 21.44 -8.68
CA VAL A 8 -2.60 20.08 -8.53
C VAL A 8 -3.23 19.42 -7.30
N ILE A 9 -3.31 20.16 -6.19
CA ILE A 9 -3.95 19.69 -4.95
C ILE A 9 -5.43 19.41 -5.20
N ALA A 10 -6.15 20.33 -5.87
CA ALA A 10 -7.56 20.17 -6.18
C ALA A 10 -7.81 18.94 -7.07
N ARG A 11 -6.97 18.72 -8.09
CA ARG A 11 -7.06 17.54 -8.96
C ARG A 11 -6.76 16.23 -8.23
N VAL A 12 -5.82 16.23 -7.28
CA VAL A 12 -5.57 15.04 -6.46
C VAL A 12 -6.78 14.78 -5.57
N ALA A 13 -7.30 15.80 -4.88
CA ALA A 13 -8.45 15.67 -3.99
C ALA A 13 -9.71 15.16 -4.72
N SER A 14 -9.95 15.58 -5.97
CA SER A 14 -11.09 15.11 -6.77
C SER A 14 -11.07 13.60 -7.05
N ASN A 15 -9.90 12.94 -6.92
CA ASN A 15 -9.78 11.49 -7.09
C ASN A 15 -10.11 10.70 -5.81
N PHE A 16 -10.36 11.37 -4.68
CA PHE A 16 -10.63 10.74 -3.37
C PHE A 16 -12.02 11.09 -2.84
N THR A 17 -13.04 11.03 -3.70
CA THR A 17 -14.43 10.99 -3.25
C THR A 17 -14.74 9.65 -2.56
N PRO A 18 -15.81 9.56 -1.74
CA PRO A 18 -16.18 8.28 -1.11
C PRO A 18 -16.32 7.13 -2.11
N ASP A 19 -16.96 7.36 -3.26
CA ASP A 19 -17.14 6.34 -4.31
C ASP A 19 -15.80 5.92 -4.94
N ALA A 20 -14.93 6.89 -5.23
CA ALA A 20 -13.61 6.61 -5.79
C ALA A 20 -12.73 5.82 -4.81
N VAL A 21 -12.82 6.12 -3.51
CA VAL A 21 -12.14 5.36 -2.46
C VAL A 21 -12.70 3.93 -2.36
N LEU A 22 -14.02 3.78 -2.43
CA LEU A 22 -14.65 2.46 -2.40
C LEU A 22 -14.18 1.59 -3.58
N ASP A 23 -14.10 2.16 -4.78
CA ASP A 23 -13.59 1.45 -5.95
C ASP A 23 -12.10 1.12 -5.86
N LEU A 24 -11.30 1.98 -5.22
CA LEU A 24 -9.91 1.69 -4.93
C LEU A 24 -9.77 0.53 -3.93
N LEU A 25 -10.62 0.47 -2.91
CA LEU A 25 -10.63 -0.61 -1.92
C LEU A 25 -11.02 -1.96 -2.53
N LYS A 26 -11.96 -1.98 -3.49
CA LYS A 26 -12.36 -3.22 -4.19
C LYS A 26 -11.24 -3.86 -5.02
N ARG A 27 -10.31 -3.04 -5.52
CA ARG A 27 -9.20 -3.50 -6.39
C ARG A 27 -7.93 -3.80 -5.61
N ARG A 28 -7.80 -3.23 -4.41
CA ARG A 28 -6.64 -3.37 -3.53
C ARG A 28 -6.59 -4.78 -2.96
N VAL A 29 -5.49 -5.48 -3.18
CA VAL A 29 -5.17 -6.71 -2.44
C VAL A 29 -4.11 -6.38 -1.40
N VAL A 30 -4.36 -6.71 -0.14
CA VAL A 30 -3.35 -6.55 0.93
C VAL A 30 -2.94 -7.93 1.40
N LEU A 31 -1.69 -8.29 1.14
CA LEU A 31 -1.08 -9.50 1.68
C LEU A 31 -0.47 -9.19 3.05
N VAL A 32 -0.63 -10.12 3.99
CA VAL A 32 -0.18 -9.96 5.38
C VAL A 32 0.68 -11.17 5.75
N ALA A 33 1.91 -10.93 6.16
CA ALA A 33 2.75 -11.96 6.76
C ALA A 33 2.50 -11.99 8.27
N VAL A 34 2.20 -13.17 8.79
CA VAL A 34 1.94 -13.41 10.20
C VAL A 34 2.93 -14.44 10.73
N GLN A 35 3.58 -14.13 11.84
CA GLN A 35 4.47 -15.04 12.57
C GLN A 35 4.04 -15.03 14.04
N ASP A 36 3.84 -16.21 14.63
CA ASP A 36 3.41 -16.35 16.03
C ASP A 36 2.17 -15.50 16.38
N SER A 37 1.21 -15.44 15.45
CA SER A 37 -0.01 -14.61 15.54
C SER A 37 0.22 -13.09 15.54
N VAL A 38 1.43 -12.63 15.21
CA VAL A 38 1.78 -11.21 15.09
C VAL A 38 1.96 -10.85 13.62
N ILE A 39 1.37 -9.73 13.21
CA ILE A 39 1.60 -9.17 11.87
C ILE A 39 3.02 -8.63 11.80
N VAL A 40 3.84 -9.20 10.92
CA VAL A 40 5.25 -8.81 10.77
C VAL A 40 5.53 -8.06 9.47
N ALA A 41 4.65 -8.16 8.47
CA ALA A 41 4.76 -7.39 7.24
C ALA A 41 3.42 -7.28 6.51
N THR A 42 3.30 -6.24 5.66
CA THR A 42 2.17 -6.04 4.75
C THR A 42 2.66 -5.64 3.36
N ALA A 43 1.94 -6.03 2.32
CA ALA A 43 2.14 -5.55 0.96
C ALA A 43 0.79 -5.20 0.33
N ALA A 44 0.67 -3.97 -0.15
CA ALA A 44 -0.52 -3.47 -0.84
C ALA A 44 -0.31 -3.54 -2.36
N LEU A 45 -1.06 -4.42 -3.02
CA LEU A 45 -1.03 -4.69 -4.45
C LEU A 45 -2.24 -4.08 -5.16
N ASP A 46 -2.04 -3.65 -6.40
CA ASP A 46 -3.04 -3.08 -7.30
C ASP A 46 -2.80 -3.62 -8.70
N GLY A 47 -3.35 -4.80 -8.98
CA GLY A 47 -2.83 -5.65 -10.06
C GLY A 47 -1.34 -5.90 -9.87
N ASN A 48 -0.56 -5.67 -10.93
CA ASN A 48 0.89 -5.91 -10.94
C ASN A 48 1.71 -4.75 -10.33
N VAL A 49 1.06 -3.75 -9.72
CA VAL A 49 1.73 -2.61 -9.11
C VAL A 49 1.75 -2.75 -7.59
N VAL A 50 2.96 -2.76 -7.03
CA VAL A 50 3.19 -2.67 -5.59
C VAL A 50 3.05 -1.19 -5.17
N ARG A 51 2.15 -0.90 -4.23
CA ARG A 51 1.90 0.48 -3.76
C ARG A 51 2.53 0.81 -2.43
N SER A 52 2.60 -0.18 -1.56
CA SER A 52 3.40 -0.08 -0.34
C SER A 52 3.80 -1.47 0.10
N VAL A 53 4.99 -1.55 0.70
CA VAL A 53 5.45 -2.72 1.44
C VAL A 53 6.04 -2.23 2.75
N PHE A 54 5.64 -2.87 3.83
CA PHE A 54 6.19 -2.62 5.13
C PHE A 54 6.59 -3.94 5.76
N VAL A 55 7.80 -3.99 6.32
CA VAL A 55 8.30 -5.12 7.10
C VAL A 55 8.75 -4.56 8.44
N ASN A 56 8.45 -5.27 9.53
CA ASN A 56 8.98 -4.94 10.86
C ASN A 56 10.51 -4.76 10.77
N PRO A 57 11.07 -3.60 11.19
CA PRO A 57 12.50 -3.32 11.11
C PRO A 57 13.40 -4.39 11.74
N ALA A 58 12.96 -5.01 12.84
CA ALA A 58 13.71 -6.07 13.51
C ALA A 58 13.85 -7.34 12.65
N LEU A 59 13.03 -7.50 11.61
CA LEU A 59 12.99 -8.65 10.72
C LEU A 59 13.45 -8.31 9.29
N HIS A 60 14.08 -7.14 9.09
CA HIS A 60 14.68 -6.78 7.81
C HIS A 60 15.83 -7.73 7.45
N GLY A 61 16.14 -7.83 6.15
CA GLY A 61 17.19 -8.71 5.63
C GLY A 61 16.81 -10.19 5.52
N GLN A 62 15.63 -10.59 5.99
CA GLN A 62 15.17 -11.99 5.97
C GLN A 62 14.34 -12.37 4.73
N GLY A 63 14.15 -11.45 3.78
CA GLY A 63 13.41 -11.71 2.54
C GLY A 63 11.88 -11.69 2.65
N ILE A 64 11.30 -11.33 3.81
CA ILE A 64 9.83 -11.30 4.02
C ILE A 64 9.12 -10.40 3.00
N GLY A 65 9.64 -9.18 2.78
CA GLY A 65 9.08 -8.27 1.79
C GLY A 65 9.12 -8.85 0.38
N ARG A 66 10.17 -9.59 0.04
CA ARG A 66 10.27 -10.30 -1.25
C ARG A 66 9.17 -11.33 -1.37
N LEU A 67 8.96 -12.17 -0.36
CA LEU A 67 7.93 -13.22 -0.36
C LEU A 67 6.51 -12.65 -0.55
N LEU A 68 6.23 -11.47 -0.01
CA LEU A 68 4.95 -10.78 -0.21
C LEU A 68 4.78 -10.16 -1.61
N MET A 69 5.83 -10.13 -2.43
CA MET A 69 5.83 -9.56 -3.78
C MET A 69 6.14 -10.59 -4.87
N ILE A 70 6.31 -11.87 -4.53
CA ILE A 70 6.48 -12.92 -5.52
C ILE A 70 5.09 -13.26 -6.08
N GLU A 71 4.87 -12.89 -7.34
CA GLU A 71 3.98 -13.64 -8.24
C GLU A 71 4.79 -14.76 -8.92
#